data_AF-A0A2X3H0J2-F1
#
_entry.id   AF-A0A2X3H0J2-F1
#
_cell.length_a   1.000
_cell.length_b   1.000
_cell.length_c   1.000
_cell.angle_alpha   90.00
_cell.angle_beta   90.00
_cell.angle_gamma   90.00
#
_symmetry.space_group_name_H-M   'P 1'
#
loop_
_entity.id
_entity.type
_entity.pdbx_description
1 polymer ?
#
loop_
_entity_poly.entity_id
_entity_poly.type
_entity_poly.pdbx_seq_one_letter_code
_entity_poly.pdbx_strand_id
1 'polypeptide(L)'
;MEHGEYATRGALLDLFPMGSDQPYRLDFFDDEIDSLRLFDVDSQRTLEEVAAINLLPAHEFPTDQTAIELFRSQWRDRFEVKRDAEHIYQQVSKGTLPAGIEYWQPLFFSEPLPPLFSYFPASTLIVNTGDLEASAERFQNEARARFENRGVDPMRPLLPPELLWLRSDELFSELKKWPRVQLKTERLADKAANTNLGYQTLPDLAVQAQNKAPLDNLRRFLESFTGR
;
A
#
# COMPACT_ATOMS: atom_id res chain seq x y z
N MET A 1 3.43 -22.06 -1.98
CA MET A 1 4.28 -21.22 -1.13
C MET A 1 3.94 -19.80 -1.49
N GLU A 2 3.53 -19.02 -0.51
CA GLU A 2 3.15 -17.61 -0.64
C GLU A 2 4.17 -16.71 0.08
N HIS A 3 4.12 -15.40 -0.18
CA HIS A 3 4.98 -14.42 0.50
C HIS A 3 4.86 -14.52 2.03
N GLY A 4 6.01 -14.51 2.71
CA GLY A 4 6.09 -14.65 4.17
C GLY A 4 6.10 -16.11 4.67
N GLU A 5 5.97 -17.09 3.78
CA GLU A 5 6.08 -18.51 4.14
C GLU A 5 7.53 -19.03 4.04
N TYR A 6 7.83 -20.04 4.87
CA TYR A 6 9.06 -20.83 4.77
C TYR A 6 8.79 -22.31 5.05
N ALA A 7 9.65 -23.18 4.53
CA ALA A 7 9.59 -24.62 4.74
C ALA A 7 11.00 -25.19 4.94
N THR A 8 11.19 -25.99 5.99
CA THR A 8 12.45 -26.67 6.29
C THR A 8 12.39 -28.13 5.86
N ARG A 9 13.43 -28.61 5.15
CA ARG A 9 13.54 -30.00 4.67
C ARG A 9 14.99 -30.47 4.73
N GLY A 10 15.39 -31.03 5.87
CA GLY A 10 16.77 -31.47 6.08
C GLY A 10 17.75 -30.30 6.00
N ALA A 11 18.69 -30.36 5.06
CA ALA A 11 19.66 -29.29 4.78
C ALA A 11 19.08 -28.15 3.91
N LEU A 12 17.82 -28.22 3.48
CA LEU A 12 17.19 -27.21 2.65
C LEU A 12 16.24 -26.32 3.44
N LEU A 13 16.30 -25.02 3.20
CA LEU A 13 15.30 -24.04 3.64
C LEU A 13 14.75 -23.33 2.41
N ASP A 14 13.46 -23.54 2.14
CA ASP A 14 12.73 -22.75 1.16
C ASP A 14 12.08 -21.58 1.89
N LEU A 15 12.21 -20.36 1.37
CA LEU A 15 11.56 -19.19 1.94
C LEU A 15 11.14 -18.22 0.83
N PHE A 16 10.01 -17.55 1.03
CA PHE A 16 9.51 -16.53 0.12
C PHE A 16 9.52 -15.16 0.82
N PRO A 17 10.58 -14.34 0.63
CA PRO A 17 10.71 -13.05 1.31
C PRO A 17 9.59 -12.08 0.93
N MET A 18 9.11 -11.33 1.91
CA MET A 18 8.32 -10.12 1.63
C MET A 18 9.17 -9.15 0.80
N GLY A 19 8.59 -8.61 -0.28
CA GLY A 19 9.27 -7.69 -1.19
C GLY A 19 10.15 -8.34 -2.28
N SER A 20 10.21 -9.68 -2.35
CA SER A 20 10.80 -10.39 -3.49
C SER A 20 9.71 -10.86 -4.46
N ASP A 21 9.99 -10.85 -5.75
CA ASP A 21 9.09 -11.39 -6.77
C ASP A 21 9.15 -12.93 -6.86
N GLN A 22 10.21 -13.53 -6.35
CA GLN A 22 10.48 -14.97 -6.43
C GLN A 22 10.97 -15.54 -5.09
N PRO A 23 10.72 -16.84 -4.80
CA PRO A 23 11.19 -17.49 -3.60
C PRO A 23 12.62 -18.05 -3.77
N TYR A 24 13.27 -18.32 -2.64
CA TYR A 24 14.63 -18.81 -2.59
C TYR A 24 14.70 -20.14 -1.86
N ARG A 25 15.61 -21.00 -2.32
CA ARG A 25 16.03 -22.23 -1.65
C ARG A 25 17.48 -22.04 -1.20
N LEU A 26 17.68 -22.17 0.10
CA LEU A 26 18.98 -22.16 0.74
C LEU A 26 19.39 -23.60 0.98
N ASP A 27 20.60 -23.95 0.56
CA ASP A 27 21.23 -25.24 0.86
C ASP A 27 22.29 -25.01 1.94
N PHE A 28 22.23 -25.81 3.00
CA PHE A 28 23.13 -25.70 4.15
C PHE A 28 24.16 -26.82 4.15
N PHE A 29 25.41 -26.45 4.36
CA PHE A 29 26.50 -27.39 4.66
C PHE A 29 27.01 -27.11 6.07
N ASP A 30 26.78 -28.06 6.98
CA ASP A 30 26.98 -27.87 8.42
C ASP A 30 26.14 -26.68 8.94
N ASP A 31 26.78 -25.66 9.52
CA ASP A 31 26.12 -24.46 10.05
C ASP A 31 26.21 -23.26 9.08
N GLU A 32 26.64 -23.47 7.84
CA GLU A 32 26.84 -22.41 6.84
C GLU A 32 25.92 -22.57 5.61
N ILE A 33 25.57 -21.44 4.98
CA ILE A 33 24.83 -21.44 3.72
C ILE A 33 25.83 -21.75 2.60
N ASP A 34 25.66 -22.90 1.94
CA ASP A 34 26.48 -23.34 0.81
C ASP A 34 26.02 -22.69 -0.50
N SER A 35 24.71 -22.65 -0.76
CA SER A 35 24.17 -21.98 -1.94
C SER A 35 22.78 -21.38 -1.74
N LEU A 36 22.49 -20.31 -2.47
CA LEU A 36 21.15 -19.70 -2.56
C LEU A 36 20.68 -19.76 -4.01
N ARG A 37 19.52 -20.36 -4.23
CA ARG A 37 18.96 -20.53 -5.57
C ARG A 37 17.54 -20.00 -5.63
N LEU A 38 17.19 -19.31 -6.70
CA LEU A 38 15.80 -19.06 -7.04
C LEU A 38 15.12 -20.40 -7.38
N PHE A 39 13.84 -20.53 -7.07
CA PHE A 39 13.07 -21.70 -7.51
C PHE A 39 11.66 -21.33 -7.94
N ASP A 40 11.10 -22.12 -8.83
CA ASP A 40 9.74 -21.94 -9.31
C ASP A 40 8.74 -22.62 -8.37
N VAL A 41 7.76 -21.88 -7.86
CA VAL A 41 6.78 -22.38 -6.87
C VAL A 41 5.93 -23.55 -7.39
N ASP A 42 5.60 -23.54 -8.68
CA ASP A 42 4.70 -24.52 -9.29
C ASP A 42 5.41 -25.84 -9.61
N SER A 43 6.58 -25.76 -10.26
CA SER A 43 7.39 -26.93 -10.64
C SER A 43 8.34 -27.41 -9.56
N GLN A 44 8.57 -26.60 -8.52
CA GLN A 44 9.56 -26.82 -7.44
C GLN A 44 11.00 -27.00 -7.91
N ARG A 45 11.33 -26.55 -9.13
CA ARG A 45 12.66 -26.66 -9.73
C ARG A 45 13.50 -25.43 -9.42
N THR A 46 14.77 -25.66 -9.13
CA THR A 46 15.76 -24.59 -9.01
C THR A 46 16.01 -23.94 -10.37
N LEU A 47 16.24 -22.63 -10.31
CA LEU A 47 16.51 -21.76 -11.44
C LEU A 47 17.98 -21.31 -11.34
N GLU A 48 18.21 -20.01 -11.23
CA GLU A 48 19.54 -19.41 -11.12
C GLU A 48 20.02 -19.32 -9.67
N GLU A 49 21.33 -19.21 -9.51
CA GLU A 49 22.02 -19.05 -8.23
C GLU A 49 22.29 -17.58 -7.95
N VAL A 50 22.09 -17.14 -6.71
CA VAL A 50 22.23 -15.76 -6.27
C VAL A 50 23.22 -15.65 -5.13
N ALA A 51 23.96 -14.53 -5.08
CA ALA A 51 25.01 -14.33 -4.07
C ALA A 51 24.47 -13.89 -2.70
N ALA A 52 23.34 -13.19 -2.68
CA ALA A 52 22.75 -12.65 -1.46
C ALA A 52 21.24 -12.43 -1.64
N ILE A 53 20.52 -12.42 -0.52
CA ILE A 53 19.10 -12.08 -0.46
C ILE A 53 18.86 -11.03 0.63
N ASN A 54 17.83 -10.21 0.45
CA ASN A 54 17.32 -9.32 1.50
C ASN A 54 15.99 -9.86 2.01
N LEU A 55 15.85 -10.01 3.32
CA LEU A 55 14.65 -10.51 3.95
C LEU A 55 13.99 -9.39 4.77
N LEU A 56 12.85 -8.90 4.29
CA LEU A 56 12.00 -7.99 5.06
C LEU A 56 11.16 -8.79 6.07
N PRO A 57 10.69 -8.14 7.16
CA PRO A 57 9.74 -8.74 8.08
C PRO A 57 8.46 -9.23 7.38
N ALA A 58 7.79 -10.23 7.97
CA ALA A 58 6.57 -10.82 7.42
C ALA A 58 5.38 -9.84 7.41
N HIS A 59 5.39 -8.83 8.26
CA HIS A 59 4.31 -7.84 8.42
C HIS A 59 4.86 -6.43 8.59
N GLU A 60 4.00 -5.43 8.43
CA GLU A 60 4.30 -4.01 8.65
C GLU A 60 4.36 -3.62 10.14
N PHE A 61 4.35 -4.60 11.04
CA PHE A 61 4.49 -4.44 12.49
C PHE A 61 5.18 -5.66 13.09
N PRO A 62 5.89 -5.49 14.22
CA PRO A 62 6.58 -6.59 14.88
C PRO A 62 5.59 -7.58 15.52
N THR A 63 5.95 -8.87 15.50
CA THR A 63 5.12 -9.97 16.01
C THR A 63 5.86 -10.86 17.02
N ASP A 64 7.02 -10.41 17.50
CA ASP A 64 7.76 -11.12 18.54
C ASP A 64 7.09 -10.97 19.92
N GLN A 65 7.61 -11.71 20.91
CA GLN A 65 7.06 -11.71 22.26
C GLN A 65 7.07 -10.30 22.90
N THR A 66 8.10 -9.50 22.62
CA THR A 66 8.21 -8.12 23.12
C THR A 66 7.13 -7.22 22.53
N ALA A 67 6.85 -7.35 21.23
CA ALA A 67 5.77 -6.63 20.55
C ALA A 67 4.38 -7.05 21.05
N ILE A 68 4.17 -8.34 21.33
CA ILE A 68 2.91 -8.82 21.93
C ILE A 68 2.71 -8.25 23.33
N GLU A 69 3.77 -8.14 24.13
CA GLU A 69 3.73 -7.52 25.46
C GLU A 69 3.41 -6.02 25.38
N LEU A 70 4.05 -5.31 24.45
CA LEU A 70 3.77 -3.90 24.17
C LEU A 70 2.30 -3.70 23.74
N PHE A 71 1.84 -4.50 22.78
CA PHE A 71 0.45 -4.50 22.33
C PHE A 71 -0.52 -4.69 23.49
N ARG A 72 -0.27 -5.67 24.36
CA ARG A 72 -1.11 -5.94 25.55
C ARG A 72 -1.08 -4.79 26.56
N SER A 73 0.05 -4.12 26.71
CA SER A 73 0.13 -2.93 27.57
C SER A 73 -0.72 -1.80 26.99
N GLN A 74 -0.42 -1.39 25.75
CA GLN A 74 -1.11 -0.28 25.10
C GLN A 74 -2.61 -0.54 24.88
N TRP A 75 -3.00 -1.80 24.69
CA TRP A 75 -4.41 -2.18 24.63
C TRP A 75 -5.13 -1.86 25.94
N ARG A 76 -4.57 -2.28 27.08
CA ARG A 76 -5.20 -2.06 28.41
C ARG A 76 -5.30 -0.59 28.78
N ASP A 77 -4.42 0.24 28.24
CA ASP A 77 -4.45 1.69 28.45
C ASP A 77 -5.60 2.38 27.68
N ARG A 78 -6.17 1.71 26.67
CA ARG A 78 -7.15 2.30 25.73
C ARG A 78 -8.51 1.60 25.71
N PHE A 79 -8.52 0.29 25.94
CA PHE A 79 -9.68 -0.57 25.78
C PHE A 79 -9.85 -1.51 26.96
N GLU A 80 -11.09 -1.88 27.22
CA GLU A 80 -11.39 -2.97 28.14
C GLU A 80 -10.94 -4.32 27.55
N VAL A 81 -10.71 -5.28 28.43
CA VAL A 81 -10.32 -6.64 28.04
C VAL A 81 -11.43 -7.61 28.42
N LYS A 82 -11.92 -8.34 27.43
CA LYS A 82 -12.82 -9.47 27.66
C LYS A 82 -12.07 -10.79 27.70
N ARG A 83 -12.66 -11.79 28.36
CA ARG A 83 -12.08 -13.14 28.52
C ARG A 83 -12.38 -14.07 27.35
N ASP A 84 -13.30 -13.67 26.47
CA ASP A 84 -13.72 -14.43 25.30
C ASP A 84 -12.55 -14.69 24.35
N ALA A 85 -12.41 -15.92 23.87
CA ALA A 85 -11.28 -16.33 23.04
C ALA A 85 -11.22 -15.60 21.69
N GLU A 86 -12.35 -15.12 21.20
CA GLU A 86 -12.49 -14.36 19.94
C GLU A 86 -12.09 -12.88 20.10
N HIS A 87 -11.96 -12.37 21.32
CA HIS A 87 -11.57 -10.99 21.56
C HIS A 87 -10.13 -10.76 21.05
N ILE A 88 -9.89 -9.64 20.34
CA ILE A 88 -8.60 -9.34 19.70
C ILE A 88 -7.42 -9.47 20.67
N TYR A 89 -7.55 -8.87 21.87
CA TYR A 89 -6.56 -9.02 22.94
C TYR A 89 -6.17 -10.48 23.22
N GLN A 90 -7.15 -11.39 23.30
CA GLN A 90 -6.88 -12.80 23.62
C GLN A 90 -6.23 -13.54 22.45
N GLN A 91 -6.63 -13.23 21.21
CA GLN A 91 -6.04 -13.84 20.01
C GLN A 91 -4.56 -13.45 19.88
N VAL A 92 -4.25 -12.15 19.93
CA VAL A 92 -2.87 -11.66 19.83
C VAL A 92 -2.02 -12.16 21.00
N SER A 93 -2.59 -12.24 22.20
CA SER A 93 -1.90 -12.80 23.37
C SER A 93 -1.53 -14.29 23.24
N LYS A 94 -2.20 -15.03 22.34
CA LYS A 94 -1.89 -16.42 22.01
C LYS A 94 -0.97 -16.54 20.79
N GLY A 95 -0.48 -15.42 20.25
CA GLY A 95 0.33 -15.37 19.03
C GLY A 95 -0.48 -15.56 17.74
N THR A 96 -1.81 -15.46 17.79
CA THR A 96 -2.66 -15.53 16.60
C THR A 96 -3.01 -14.12 16.13
N LEU A 97 -2.74 -13.83 14.86
CA LEU A 97 -3.11 -12.57 14.22
C LEU A 97 -4.52 -12.69 13.61
N PRO A 98 -5.54 -12.02 14.17
CA PRO A 98 -6.89 -12.07 13.64
C PRO A 98 -7.01 -11.33 12.31
N ALA A 99 -8.00 -11.68 11.48
CA ALA A 99 -8.25 -10.97 10.23
C ALA A 99 -8.55 -9.47 10.46
N GLY A 100 -7.83 -8.60 9.76
CA GLY A 100 -7.94 -7.14 9.92
C GLY A 100 -7.15 -6.58 11.10
N ILE A 101 -6.19 -7.33 11.66
CA ILE A 101 -5.30 -6.89 12.75
C ILE A 101 -4.53 -5.60 12.40
N GLU A 102 -4.36 -5.33 11.11
CA GLU A 102 -3.66 -4.16 10.57
C GLU A 102 -4.27 -2.84 11.05
N TYR A 103 -5.58 -2.79 11.34
CA TYR A 103 -6.22 -1.61 11.91
C TYR A 103 -5.87 -1.33 13.38
N TRP A 104 -5.11 -2.21 14.02
CA TRP A 104 -4.49 -1.99 15.34
C TRP A 104 -2.96 -1.84 15.26
N GLN A 105 -2.39 -1.66 14.06
CA GLN A 105 -0.96 -1.46 13.85
C GLN A 105 -0.31 -0.47 14.84
N PRO A 106 -0.91 0.69 15.20
CA PRO A 106 -0.31 1.61 16.16
C PRO A 106 -0.01 1.00 17.54
N LEU A 107 -0.73 -0.04 17.97
CA LEU A 107 -0.51 -0.67 19.27
C LEU A 107 0.75 -1.54 19.32
N PHE A 108 1.33 -1.88 18.17
CA PHE A 108 2.58 -2.64 18.07
C PHE A 108 3.83 -1.76 18.08
N PHE A 109 3.67 -0.43 18.13
CA PHE A 109 4.77 0.53 18.16
C PHE A 109 4.66 1.44 19.39
N SER A 110 5.79 1.74 20.02
CA SER A 110 5.83 2.62 21.20
C SER A 110 5.71 4.10 20.84
N GLU A 111 6.00 4.45 19.60
CA GLU A 111 5.90 5.80 19.05
C GLU A 111 4.75 5.87 18.03
N PRO A 112 4.14 7.05 17.83
CA PRO A 112 3.15 7.25 16.78
C PRO A 112 3.70 6.87 15.40
N LEU A 113 2.83 6.29 14.56
CA LEU A 113 3.21 5.96 13.19
C LEU A 113 3.58 7.24 12.42
N PRO A 114 4.76 7.31 11.78
CA PRO A 114 5.14 8.47 11.02
C PRO A 114 4.29 8.55 9.74
N PRO A 115 4.03 9.76 9.22
CA PRO A 115 3.37 9.91 7.93
C PRO A 115 4.26 9.36 6.80
N LEU A 116 3.65 8.92 5.69
CA LEU A 116 4.36 8.39 4.52
C LEU A 116 5.43 9.37 3.99
N PHE A 117 5.20 10.69 4.13
CA PHE A 117 6.15 11.74 3.75
C PHE A 117 7.52 11.61 4.41
N SER A 118 7.63 10.94 5.57
CA SER A 118 8.91 10.69 6.25
C SER A 118 9.87 9.81 5.44
N TYR A 119 9.36 9.00 4.52
CA TYR A 119 10.14 8.13 3.64
C TYR A 119 10.61 8.84 2.36
N PHE A 120 10.11 10.05 2.08
CA PHE A 120 10.43 10.74 0.84
C PHE A 120 11.87 11.26 0.83
N PRO A 121 12.65 11.01 -0.23
CA PRO A 121 13.94 11.66 -0.42
C PRO A 121 13.81 13.19 -0.45
N ALA A 122 14.82 13.91 0.02
CA ALA A 122 14.79 15.38 0.14
C ALA A 122 14.52 16.13 -1.18
N SER A 123 14.85 15.53 -2.33
CA SER A 123 14.66 16.11 -3.67
C SER A 123 13.37 15.65 -4.37
N THR A 124 12.37 15.19 -3.62
CA THR A 124 11.11 14.68 -4.18
C THR A 124 10.24 15.82 -4.75
N LEU A 125 9.76 15.63 -5.98
CA LEU A 125 8.74 16.46 -6.62
C LEU A 125 7.39 15.73 -6.59
N ILE A 126 6.36 16.36 -6.05
CA ILE A 126 5.02 15.78 -6.02
C ILE A 126 4.24 16.22 -7.26
N VAL A 127 3.63 15.25 -7.95
CA VAL A 127 2.65 15.51 -9.02
C VAL A 127 1.30 15.03 -8.55
N ASN A 128 0.26 15.85 -8.73
CA ASN A 128 -1.11 15.45 -8.41
C ASN A 128 -2.08 15.82 -9.54
N THR A 129 -3.21 15.13 -9.53
CA THR A 129 -4.29 15.24 -10.50
C THR A 129 -5.61 15.44 -9.78
N GLY A 130 -6.53 16.17 -10.42
CA GLY A 130 -7.88 16.35 -9.89
C GLY A 130 -7.93 17.23 -8.64
N ASP A 131 -8.98 17.03 -7.84
CA ASP A 131 -9.20 17.77 -6.60
C ASP A 131 -8.80 16.91 -5.39
N LEU A 132 -7.60 17.18 -4.87
CA LEU A 132 -7.09 16.52 -3.67
C LEU A 132 -7.87 16.88 -2.41
N GLU A 133 -8.39 18.11 -2.32
CA GLU A 133 -9.08 18.58 -1.11
C GLU A 133 -10.42 17.86 -0.95
N ALA A 134 -11.23 17.88 -2.01
CA ALA A 134 -12.49 17.13 -2.04
C ALA A 134 -12.27 15.61 -1.85
N SER A 135 -11.18 15.05 -2.39
CA SER A 135 -10.88 13.63 -2.24
C SER A 135 -10.41 13.27 -0.82
N ALA A 136 -9.60 14.10 -0.19
CA ALA A 136 -9.14 13.91 1.18
C ALA A 136 -10.30 14.05 2.18
N GLU A 137 -11.14 15.08 2.03
CA GLU A 137 -12.31 15.28 2.87
C GLU A 137 -13.31 14.12 2.74
N ARG A 138 -13.55 13.64 1.51
CA ARG A 138 -14.39 12.46 1.27
C ARG A 138 -13.85 11.24 2.01
N PHE A 139 -12.55 10.93 1.86
CA PHE A 139 -11.94 9.80 2.54
C PHE A 139 -12.01 9.92 4.07
N GLN A 140 -11.73 11.10 4.61
CA GLN A 140 -11.80 11.34 6.06
C GLN A 140 -13.22 11.14 6.60
N ASN A 141 -14.24 11.61 5.88
CA ASN A 141 -15.64 11.39 6.24
C ASN A 141 -16.02 9.91 6.19
N GLU A 142 -15.55 9.17 5.18
CA GLU A 142 -15.76 7.72 5.07
C GLU A 142 -15.09 6.95 6.22
N ALA A 143 -13.85 7.30 6.57
CA ALA A 143 -13.12 6.68 7.68
C ALA A 143 -13.85 6.91 9.01
N ARG A 144 -14.29 8.14 9.27
CA ARG A 144 -15.07 8.49 10.48
C ARG A 144 -16.42 7.75 10.50
N ALA A 145 -17.15 7.73 9.40
CA ALA A 145 -18.42 7.01 9.31
C ALA A 145 -18.23 5.50 9.55
N ARG A 146 -17.14 4.90 9.05
CA ARG A 146 -16.82 3.48 9.32
C ARG A 146 -16.49 3.25 10.79
N PHE A 147 -15.70 4.14 11.40
CA PHE A 147 -15.38 4.08 12.82
C PHE A 147 -16.65 4.13 13.70
N GLU A 148 -17.55 5.07 13.43
CA GLU A 148 -18.82 5.20 14.17
C GLU A 148 -19.73 3.98 13.97
N ASN A 149 -19.86 3.48 12.73
CA ASN A 149 -20.74 2.35 12.43
C ASN A 149 -20.20 0.99 12.91
N ARG A 150 -18.87 0.81 12.93
CA ARG A 150 -18.22 -0.47 13.27
C ARG A 150 -17.67 -0.51 14.69
N GLY A 151 -17.52 0.62 15.37
CA GLY A 151 -17.02 0.74 16.74
C GLY A 151 -17.97 0.25 17.83
N VAL A 152 -19.07 -0.42 17.46
CA VAL A 152 -20.07 -0.96 18.39
C VAL A 152 -19.75 -2.39 18.85
N ASP A 153 -18.88 -3.11 18.14
CA ASP A 153 -18.52 -4.48 18.49
C ASP A 153 -17.55 -4.50 19.67
N PRO A 154 -17.98 -4.99 20.85
CA PRO A 154 -17.14 -4.97 22.03
C PRO A 154 -16.06 -6.06 22.02
N MET A 155 -16.03 -6.96 21.03
CA MET A 155 -14.92 -7.90 20.80
C MET A 155 -13.78 -7.28 19.99
N ARG A 156 -14.09 -6.20 19.26
CA ARG A 156 -13.20 -5.54 18.31
C ARG A 156 -13.29 -4.01 18.45
N PRO A 157 -13.02 -3.45 19.64
CA PRO A 157 -13.02 -2.01 19.81
C PRO A 157 -11.96 -1.38 18.88
N LEU A 158 -12.35 -0.32 18.17
CA LEU A 158 -11.56 0.28 17.12
C LEU A 158 -10.71 1.44 17.65
N LEU A 159 -9.55 1.65 17.03
CA LEU A 159 -8.74 2.84 17.27
C LEU A 159 -9.38 4.07 16.62
N PRO A 160 -9.22 5.27 17.23
CA PRO A 160 -9.55 6.53 16.57
C PRO A 160 -8.85 6.64 15.21
N PRO A 161 -9.54 7.09 14.15
CA PRO A 161 -8.97 7.22 12.80
C PRO A 161 -7.66 8.01 12.75
N GLU A 162 -7.49 9.00 13.61
CA GLU A 162 -6.34 9.90 13.65
C GLU A 162 -5.01 9.19 14.03
N LEU A 163 -5.09 7.97 14.56
CA LEU A 163 -3.89 7.16 14.85
C LEU A 163 -3.35 6.42 13.62
N LEU A 164 -4.15 6.26 12.57
CA LEU A 164 -3.76 5.56 11.34
C LEU A 164 -3.76 6.47 10.12
N TRP A 165 -4.60 7.49 10.10
CA TRP A 165 -4.77 8.38 8.95
C TRP A 165 -4.56 9.82 9.35
N LEU A 166 -3.79 10.54 8.52
CA LEU A 166 -3.69 11.99 8.61
C LEU A 166 -5.05 12.64 8.39
N ARG A 167 -5.32 13.69 9.15
CA ARG A 167 -6.45 14.57 8.85
C ARG A 167 -6.16 15.39 7.60
N SER A 168 -7.22 15.90 6.96
CA SER A 168 -7.09 16.71 5.74
C SER A 168 -6.19 17.94 5.98
N ASP A 169 -6.30 18.61 7.12
CA ASP A 169 -5.46 19.75 7.47
C ASP A 169 -3.97 19.38 7.65
N GLU A 170 -3.69 18.23 8.26
CA GLU A 170 -2.32 17.71 8.43
C GLU A 170 -1.71 17.29 7.09
N LEU A 171 -2.50 16.63 6.23
CA LEU A 171 -2.07 16.27 4.87
C LEU A 171 -1.63 17.51 4.07
N PHE A 172 -2.43 18.58 4.08
CA PHE A 172 -2.06 19.82 3.39
C PHE A 172 -0.91 20.56 4.05
N SER A 173 -0.71 20.41 5.36
CA SER A 173 0.47 20.92 6.06
C SER A 173 1.74 20.20 5.59
N GLU A 174 1.72 18.87 5.48
CA GLU A 174 2.84 18.10 4.95
C GLU A 174 3.11 18.40 3.48
N LEU A 175 2.06 18.47 2.64
CA LEU A 175 2.21 18.77 1.20
C LEU A 175 2.86 20.12 0.92
N LYS A 176 2.70 21.12 1.81
CA LYS A 176 3.35 22.44 1.66
C LYS A 176 4.88 22.39 1.79
N LYS A 177 5.43 21.32 2.37
CA LYS A 177 6.88 21.14 2.53
C LYS A 177 7.56 20.68 1.23
N TRP A 178 6.78 20.26 0.23
CA TRP A 178 7.30 19.66 -1.00
C TRP A 178 6.95 20.51 -2.23
N PRO A 179 7.87 20.64 -3.21
CA PRO A 179 7.53 21.24 -4.49
C PRO A 179 6.46 20.40 -5.18
N ARG A 180 5.50 21.07 -5.84
CA ARG A 180 4.31 20.40 -6.35
C ARG A 180 3.85 20.92 -7.71
N VAL A 181 3.63 20.00 -8.64
CA VAL A 181 2.97 20.25 -9.93
C VAL A 181 1.54 19.72 -9.89
N GLN A 182 0.58 20.55 -10.28
CA GLN A 182 -0.83 20.18 -10.36
C GLN A 182 -1.23 20.03 -11.82
N LEU A 183 -1.74 18.86 -12.18
CA LEU A 183 -2.27 18.59 -13.50
C LEU A 183 -3.79 18.81 -13.48
N LYS A 184 -4.24 19.77 -14.29
CA LYS A 184 -5.65 20.11 -14.46
C LYS A 184 -6.07 19.88 -15.91
N THR A 185 -7.27 19.36 -16.08
CA THR A 185 -7.91 19.16 -17.40
C THR A 185 -8.51 20.45 -17.93
N GLU A 186 -8.88 21.37 -17.04
CA GLU A 186 -9.42 22.68 -17.38
C GLU A 186 -8.32 23.66 -17.80
N ARG A 187 -8.65 24.55 -18.73
CA ARG A 187 -7.78 25.66 -19.10
C ARG A 187 -7.65 26.62 -17.92
N LEU A 188 -6.42 26.88 -17.51
CA LEU A 188 -6.13 27.78 -16.40
C LEU A 188 -5.97 29.22 -16.88
N ALA A 189 -6.31 30.16 -16.00
CA ALA A 189 -6.00 31.57 -16.20
C ALA A 189 -4.48 31.80 -16.26
N ASP A 190 -4.07 32.79 -17.05
CA ASP A 190 -2.66 33.13 -17.23
C ASP A 190 -2.10 33.74 -15.92
N LYS A 191 -1.29 32.93 -15.24
CA LYS A 191 -0.58 33.28 -14.01
C LYS A 191 0.85 32.75 -14.12
N ALA A 192 1.79 33.38 -13.41
CA ALA A 192 3.20 32.99 -13.46
C ALA A 192 3.46 31.50 -13.12
N ALA A 193 2.64 30.91 -12.26
CA ALA A 193 2.73 29.50 -11.85
C ALA A 193 1.94 28.52 -12.74
N ASN A 194 1.21 29.02 -13.75
CA ASN A 194 0.35 28.21 -14.61
C ASN A 194 0.93 28.12 -16.01
N THR A 195 0.82 26.96 -16.64
CA THR A 195 1.14 26.79 -18.07
C THR A 195 0.12 25.85 -18.70
N ASN A 196 -0.61 26.35 -19.70
CA ASN A 196 -1.53 25.53 -20.48
C ASN A 196 -0.76 24.81 -21.59
N LEU A 197 -0.71 23.48 -21.54
CA LEU A 197 0.10 22.66 -22.45
C LEU A 197 -0.53 22.43 -23.84
N GLY A 198 -1.77 22.88 -24.06
CA GLY A 198 -2.41 22.84 -25.37
C GLY A 198 -2.95 21.48 -25.81
N TYR A 199 -3.03 20.48 -24.92
CA TYR A 199 -3.69 19.21 -25.21
C TYR A 199 -5.16 19.42 -25.57
N GLN A 200 -5.60 18.77 -26.65
CA GLN A 200 -6.98 18.81 -27.13
C GLN A 200 -7.52 17.39 -27.21
N THR A 201 -8.82 17.24 -26.95
CA THR A 201 -9.51 15.96 -27.17
C THR A 201 -9.54 15.65 -28.66
N LEU A 202 -9.40 14.37 -29.00
CA LEU A 202 -9.65 13.92 -30.37
C LEU A 202 -11.09 14.29 -30.79
N PRO A 203 -11.31 14.61 -32.08
CA PRO A 203 -12.66 14.69 -32.62
C PRO A 203 -13.35 13.32 -32.58
N ASP A 204 -14.62 13.25 -32.94
CA ASP A 204 -15.32 11.96 -33.03
C ASP A 204 -14.73 11.09 -34.16
N LEU A 205 -14.10 9.98 -33.77
CA LEU A 205 -13.50 8.98 -34.66
C LEU A 205 -14.25 7.64 -34.61
N ALA A 206 -15.46 7.60 -34.05
CA ALA A 206 -16.20 6.36 -33.89
C ALA A 206 -16.55 5.70 -35.25
N VAL A 207 -16.49 4.37 -35.28
CA VAL A 207 -16.86 3.58 -36.45
C VAL A 207 -18.38 3.50 -36.56
N GLN A 208 -18.91 3.89 -37.71
CA GLN A 208 -20.34 3.90 -37.98
C GLN A 208 -20.69 2.72 -38.90
N ALA A 209 -20.78 1.51 -38.35
CA ALA A 209 -20.92 0.25 -39.11
C ALA A 209 -22.14 0.18 -40.04
N GLN A 210 -23.20 0.94 -39.76
CA GLN A 210 -24.41 1.01 -40.60
C GLN A 210 -24.27 1.97 -41.78
N ASN A 211 -23.22 2.80 -41.82
CA ASN A 211 -22.98 3.73 -42.92
C ASN A 211 -22.27 3.05 -44.09
N LYS A 212 -22.49 3.60 -45.29
CA LYS A 212 -21.79 3.13 -46.51
C LYS A 212 -20.27 3.22 -46.42
N ALA A 213 -19.75 4.14 -45.60
CA ALA A 213 -18.33 4.28 -45.29
C ALA A 213 -18.14 4.25 -43.76
N PRO A 214 -17.97 3.06 -43.16
CA PRO A 214 -17.91 2.92 -41.69
C PRO A 214 -16.77 3.66 -41.01
N LEU A 215 -15.65 3.89 -41.73
CA LEU A 215 -14.42 4.51 -41.23
C LEU A 215 -14.24 5.96 -41.69
N ASP A 216 -15.30 6.62 -42.16
CA ASP A 216 -15.19 7.93 -42.80
C ASP A 216 -14.62 9.01 -41.86
N ASN A 217 -15.03 9.01 -40.59
CA ASN A 217 -14.51 9.95 -39.58
C ASN A 217 -13.00 9.78 -39.35
N LEU A 218 -12.52 8.54 -39.26
CA LEU A 218 -11.10 8.23 -39.14
C LEU A 218 -10.32 8.64 -40.40
N ARG A 219 -10.87 8.35 -41.58
CA ARG A 219 -10.26 8.74 -42.86
C ARG A 219 -10.08 10.25 -42.95
N ARG A 220 -11.13 11.03 -42.68
CA ARG A 220 -11.08 12.51 -42.71
C ARG A 220 -10.07 13.05 -41.71
N PHE A 221 -9.99 12.45 -40.52
CA PHE A 221 -8.99 12.84 -39.53
C PHE A 221 -7.58 12.59 -40.04
N LEU A 222 -7.28 11.41 -40.59
CA LEU A 222 -5.96 11.09 -41.13
C LEU A 222 -5.57 11.97 -42.34
N GLU A 223 -6.53 12.35 -43.19
CA GLU A 223 -6.30 13.24 -44.33
C GLU A 223 -6.07 14.71 -43.90
N SER A 224 -6.62 15.13 -42.75
CA SER A 224 -6.57 16.54 -42.28
C SER A 224 -5.56 16.80 -41.17
N PHE A 225 -5.14 15.77 -40.43
CA PHE A 225 -4.28 15.91 -39.26
C PHE A 225 -2.79 15.96 -39.65
N THR A 226 -2.16 17.11 -39.42
CA THR A 226 -0.74 17.35 -39.80
C THR A 226 0.26 17.09 -38.67
N GLY A 227 -0.14 16.46 -37.56
CA GLY A 227 0.78 16.03 -36.50
C GLY A 227 1.37 17.15 -35.62
N ARG A 228 0.67 18.28 -35.45
CA ARG A 228 1.03 19.30 -34.46
C ARG A 228 0.09 19.27 -33.26
#